data_AF-A0A328TNN2-F1
#
_entry.id   AF-A0A328TNN2-F1
#
_cell.length_a   1.000
_cell.length_b   1.000
_cell.length_c   1.000
_cell.angle_alpha   90.00
_cell.angle_beta   90.00
_cell.angle_gamma   90.00
#
_symmetry.space_group_name_H-M   'P 1'
#
loop_
_entity.id
_entity.type
_entity.pdbx_description
1 polymer ?
#
loop_
_entity_poly.entity_id
_entity_poly.type
_entity_poly.pdbx_seq_one_letter_code
_entity_poly.pdbx_strand_id
1 'polypeptide(L)'
;MSGNITCTGSLPVGILFDGKLHQDVVLGLATVGDEIAVIEDGVSDAGVPIAVLARTLTKIGDIPAQSITYELLCDNLVSEDYAFLRTLRDEVKKKAQIHEQRFTEYRYTVIRLGRYGISEEKIRLASAVELAGWLDAITRRENPKAWQKNRTVISLRRPRNRARSAASR
;
A
#
# COMPACT_ATOMS: atom_id res chain seq x y z
N MET A 1 15.71 -0.12 -5.73
CA MET A 1 14.92 -0.62 -4.58
C MET A 1 13.71 -1.33 -5.14
N SER A 2 13.86 -2.58 -5.55
CA SER A 2 12.72 -3.44 -5.93
C SER A 2 12.28 -4.17 -4.66
N GLY A 3 11.72 -3.41 -3.72
CA GLY A 3 11.10 -4.02 -2.55
C GLY A 3 9.79 -4.63 -3.00
N ASN A 4 9.64 -5.95 -2.90
CA ASN A 4 8.37 -6.60 -3.18
C ASN A 4 7.28 -5.96 -2.31
N ILE A 5 6.23 -5.42 -2.94
CA ILE A 5 5.11 -4.81 -2.23
C ILE A 5 4.33 -5.95 -1.57
N THR A 6 4.30 -5.94 -0.24
CA THR A 6 3.63 -6.97 0.56
C THR A 6 2.63 -6.39 1.55
N CYS A 7 1.66 -7.21 1.94
CA CYS A 7 0.76 -6.97 3.06
C CYS A 7 0.84 -8.12 4.05
N THR A 8 0.80 -7.76 5.34
CA THR A 8 0.67 -8.70 6.45
C THR A 8 -0.78 -8.71 6.92
N GLY A 9 -1.29 -9.88 7.30
CA GLY A 9 -2.63 -10.04 7.87
C GLY A 9 -2.69 -11.22 8.83
N SER A 10 -3.84 -11.41 9.48
CA SER A 10 -4.12 -12.58 10.31
C SER A 10 -5.42 -13.22 9.80
N LEU A 11 -5.35 -14.51 9.47
CA LEU A 11 -6.51 -15.30 9.06
C LEU A 11 -7.51 -15.41 10.21
N PRO A 12 -8.82 -15.22 9.96
CA PRO A 12 -9.88 -15.41 10.95
C PRO A 12 -9.89 -16.79 11.62
N VAL A 13 -9.74 -17.85 10.82
CA VAL A 13 -9.68 -19.23 11.32
C VAL A 13 -8.22 -19.65 11.38
N GLY A 14 -7.58 -19.75 10.22
CA GLY A 14 -6.18 -20.15 10.02
C GLY A 14 -6.02 -21.55 9.44
N ILE A 15 -4.81 -21.84 8.96
CA ILE A 15 -4.48 -23.08 8.26
C ILE A 15 -3.87 -24.08 9.24
N LEU A 16 -4.43 -25.30 9.28
CA LEU A 16 -3.87 -26.40 10.07
C LEU A 16 -2.68 -27.02 9.35
N PHE A 17 -1.52 -27.01 10.00
CA PHE A 17 -0.30 -27.63 9.50
C PHE A 17 0.50 -28.19 10.68
N ASP A 18 0.96 -29.44 10.58
CA ASP A 18 1.71 -30.12 11.65
C ASP A 18 1.02 -30.06 13.03
N GLY A 19 -0.31 -30.21 13.04
CA GLY A 19 -1.12 -30.15 14.26
C GLY A 19 -1.24 -28.76 14.91
N LYS A 20 -0.64 -27.72 14.30
CA LYS A 20 -0.71 -26.33 14.74
C LYS A 20 -1.51 -25.49 13.76
N LEU A 21 -2.25 -24.52 14.31
CA LEU A 21 -3.06 -23.62 13.52
C LEU A 21 -2.27 -22.31 13.28
N HIS A 22 -2.10 -21.96 12.00
CA HIS A 22 -1.31 -20.82 11.57
C HIS A 22 -2.19 -19.73 10.97
N GLN A 23 -2.17 -18.54 11.59
CA GLN A 23 -3.02 -17.42 11.21
C GLN A 23 -2.26 -16.26 10.58
N ASP A 24 -1.02 -16.01 11.00
CA ASP A 24 -0.24 -14.89 10.48
C ASP A 24 0.13 -15.12 9.02
N VAL A 25 -0.19 -14.18 8.13
CA VAL A 25 0.11 -14.31 6.70
C VAL A 25 0.83 -13.09 6.15
N VAL A 26 1.71 -13.34 5.17
CA VAL A 26 2.34 -12.28 4.36
C VAL A 26 2.12 -12.58 2.90
N LEU A 27 1.39 -11.68 2.23
CA LEU A 27 1.00 -11.81 0.83
C LEU A 27 1.72 -10.75 -0.02
N GLY A 28 2.28 -11.20 -1.14
CA GLY A 28 2.89 -10.36 -2.17
C GLY A 28 1.94 -10.00 -3.31
N LEU A 29 2.40 -9.10 -4.18
CA LEU A 29 1.69 -8.75 -5.40
C LEU A 29 1.83 -9.86 -6.44
N ALA A 30 0.71 -10.43 -6.88
CA ALA A 30 0.67 -11.37 -7.99
C ALA A 30 1.11 -10.71 -9.31
N THR A 31 1.91 -11.43 -10.09
CA THR A 31 2.33 -11.03 -11.43
C THR A 31 1.68 -11.91 -12.49
N VAL A 32 1.67 -11.46 -13.74
CA VAL A 32 1.24 -12.28 -14.88
C VAL A 32 2.13 -13.53 -15.02
N GLY A 33 3.41 -13.45 -14.62
CA GLY A 33 4.29 -14.63 -14.60
C GLY A 33 3.81 -15.71 -13.63
N ASP A 34 3.21 -15.32 -12.50
CA ASP A 34 2.64 -16.28 -11.55
C ASP A 34 1.40 -16.97 -12.14
N GLU A 35 0.54 -16.21 -12.84
CA GLU A 35 -0.64 -16.75 -13.52
C GLU A 35 -0.25 -17.72 -14.64
N ILE A 36 0.73 -17.36 -15.48
CA ILE A 36 1.24 -18.23 -16.55
C ILE A 36 1.81 -19.51 -15.96
N ALA A 37 2.66 -19.42 -14.93
CA ALA A 37 3.27 -20.60 -14.33
C ALA A 37 2.22 -21.57 -13.77
N VAL A 38 1.15 -21.07 -13.16
CA VAL A 38 0.05 -21.90 -12.67
C VAL A 38 -0.68 -22.64 -13.78
N ILE A 39 -0.89 -21.98 -14.92
CA ILE A 39 -1.53 -22.59 -16.09
C ILE A 39 -0.61 -23.64 -16.71
N GLU A 40 0.70 -23.37 -16.78
CA GLU A 40 1.72 -24.31 -17.25
C GLU A 40 1.85 -25.53 -16.32
N ASP A 41 1.64 -25.34 -15.01
CA ASP A 41 1.58 -26.41 -14.01
C ASP A 41 0.31 -27.30 -14.17
N GLY A 42 -0.58 -26.98 -15.11
CA GLY A 42 -1.76 -27.79 -15.45
C GLY A 42 -2.93 -27.64 -14.47
N VAL A 43 -2.92 -26.58 -13.66
CA VAL A 43 -4.02 -26.30 -12.71
C VAL A 43 -5.28 -25.93 -13.49
N SER A 44 -6.42 -26.53 -13.11
CA SER A 44 -7.71 -26.19 -13.70
C SER A 44 -8.07 -24.71 -13.53
N ASP A 45 -8.82 -24.13 -14.47
CA ASP A 45 -9.23 -22.72 -14.42
C ASP A 45 -9.88 -22.31 -13.09
N ALA A 46 -10.65 -23.21 -12.48
CA ALA A 46 -11.29 -22.99 -11.17
C ALA A 46 -10.28 -22.93 -10.01
N GLY A 47 -9.15 -23.64 -10.14
CA GLY A 47 -8.06 -23.69 -9.16
C GLY A 47 -7.03 -22.56 -9.31
N VAL A 48 -6.97 -21.91 -10.48
CA VAL A 48 -5.99 -20.83 -10.77
C VAL A 48 -5.92 -19.78 -9.66
N PRO A 49 -7.04 -19.23 -9.15
CA PRO A 49 -6.97 -18.20 -8.09
C PRO A 49 -6.28 -18.68 -6.82
N ILE A 50 -6.42 -19.95 -6.46
CA ILE A 50 -5.84 -20.54 -5.24
C ILE A 50 -4.37 -20.86 -5.47
N ALA A 51 -4.02 -21.40 -6.63
CA ALA A 51 -2.63 -21.69 -6.98
C ALA A 51 -1.80 -20.40 -7.09
N VAL A 52 -2.36 -19.32 -7.64
CA VAL A 52 -1.72 -17.99 -7.63
C VAL A 52 -1.56 -17.46 -6.20
N LEU A 53 -2.53 -17.70 -5.31
CA LEU A 53 -2.39 -17.35 -3.90
C LEU A 53 -1.24 -18.13 -3.23
N ALA A 54 -1.11 -19.43 -3.48
CA ALA A 54 -0.02 -20.24 -2.93
C ALA A 54 1.36 -19.67 -3.32
N ARG A 55 1.53 -19.26 -4.59
CA ARG A 55 2.78 -18.66 -5.08
C ARG A 55 3.07 -17.27 -4.51
N THR A 56 2.03 -16.52 -4.14
CA THR A 56 2.15 -15.14 -3.65
C THR A 56 2.17 -15.05 -2.12
N LEU A 57 1.80 -16.12 -1.42
CA LEU A 57 1.92 -16.25 0.02
C LEU A 57 3.37 -16.57 0.39
N THR A 58 4.08 -15.54 0.87
CA THR A 58 5.50 -15.66 1.27
C THR A 58 5.68 -16.22 2.68
N LYS A 59 4.64 -16.15 3.52
CA LYS A 59 4.65 -16.66 4.90
C LYS A 59 3.24 -16.99 5.35
N ILE A 60 3.09 -18.12 6.04
CA ILE A 60 1.91 -18.52 6.80
C ILE A 60 2.40 -19.07 8.15
N GLY A 61 2.34 -18.26 9.20
CA GLY A 61 2.87 -18.59 10.52
C GLY A 61 4.33 -19.07 10.46
N ASP A 62 4.54 -20.33 10.85
CA ASP A 62 5.86 -20.98 10.85
C ASP A 62 5.97 -22.05 9.76
N ILE A 63 4.98 -22.12 8.85
CA ILE A 63 4.98 -23.08 7.74
C ILE A 63 6.15 -22.74 6.80
N PRO A 64 7.02 -23.70 6.47
CA PRO A 64 8.09 -23.50 5.49
C PRO A 64 7.52 -23.04 4.15
N ALA A 65 8.18 -22.09 3.48
CA ALA A 65 7.69 -21.53 2.22
C ALA A 65 7.47 -22.60 1.13
N GLN A 66 8.29 -23.65 1.12
CA GLN A 66 8.17 -24.76 0.17
C GLN A 66 6.93 -25.64 0.43
N SER A 67 6.38 -25.59 1.64
CA SER A 67 5.18 -26.34 2.03
C SER A 67 3.89 -25.56 1.79
N ILE A 68 3.97 -24.28 1.44
CA ILE A 68 2.81 -23.47 1.04
C ILE A 68 2.46 -23.81 -0.41
N THR A 69 1.74 -24.92 -0.60
CA THR A 69 1.40 -25.44 -1.93
C THR A 69 -0.08 -25.21 -2.25
N TYR A 70 -0.43 -25.39 -3.53
CA TYR A 70 -1.81 -25.36 -3.98
C TYR A 70 -2.67 -26.39 -3.23
N GLU A 71 -2.16 -27.61 -3.05
CA GLU A 71 -2.85 -28.71 -2.37
C GLU A 71 -3.10 -28.38 -0.91
N LEU A 72 -2.11 -27.83 -0.20
CA LEU A 72 -2.27 -27.42 1.20
C LEU A 72 -3.44 -26.45 1.35
N LEU A 73 -3.53 -25.45 0.46
CA LEU A 73 -4.61 -24.48 0.48
C LEU A 73 -5.95 -25.12 0.12
N CYS A 74 -6.02 -25.99 -0.88
CA CYS A 74 -7.26 -26.68 -1.23
C CYS A 74 -7.81 -27.53 -0.08
N ASP A 75 -6.93 -28.18 0.70
CA ASP A 75 -7.34 -29.08 1.77
C ASP A 75 -7.66 -28.37 3.08
N ASN A 76 -7.00 -27.24 3.37
CA ASN A 76 -7.04 -26.62 4.71
C ASN A 76 -7.54 -25.17 4.71
N LEU A 77 -7.69 -24.51 3.56
CA LEU A 77 -8.17 -23.13 3.51
C LEU A 77 -9.70 -23.11 3.53
N VAL A 78 -10.26 -22.59 4.63
CA VAL A 78 -11.70 -22.40 4.74
C VAL A 78 -12.18 -21.17 3.95
N SER A 79 -13.46 -21.17 3.59
CA SER A 79 -14.07 -20.10 2.78
C SER A 79 -13.90 -18.69 3.37
N GLU A 80 -13.96 -18.55 4.70
CA GLU A 80 -13.77 -17.27 5.39
C GLU A 80 -12.34 -16.73 5.22
N ASP A 81 -11.35 -17.59 5.40
CA ASP A 81 -9.94 -17.26 5.22
C ASP A 81 -9.62 -16.94 3.75
N TYR A 82 -10.23 -17.68 2.82
CA TYR A 82 -10.11 -17.36 1.39
C TYR A 82 -10.68 -15.97 1.07
N ALA A 83 -11.84 -15.61 1.62
CA ALA A 83 -12.41 -14.27 1.47
C ALA A 83 -11.50 -13.18 2.07
N PHE A 84 -10.89 -13.46 3.22
CA PHE A 84 -9.90 -12.57 3.84
C PHE A 84 -8.66 -12.38 2.95
N LEU A 85 -8.09 -13.46 2.42
CA LEU A 85 -6.92 -13.39 1.52
C LEU A 85 -7.21 -12.61 0.24
N ARG A 86 -8.43 -12.72 -0.31
CA ARG A 86 -8.85 -11.88 -1.44
C ARG A 86 -8.86 -10.40 -1.08
N THR A 87 -9.33 -10.06 0.11
CA THR A 87 -9.32 -8.67 0.61
C THR A 87 -7.87 -8.19 0.78
N LEU A 88 -7.01 -9.01 1.39
CA LEU A 88 -5.59 -8.72 1.56
C LEU A 88 -4.89 -8.48 0.21
N ARG A 89 -5.22 -9.27 -0.82
CA ARG A 89 -4.71 -9.09 -2.18
C ARG A 89 -5.08 -7.72 -2.76
N ASP A 90 -6.32 -7.29 -2.56
CA ASP A 90 -6.78 -5.99 -3.05
C ASP A 90 -6.10 -4.83 -2.29
N GLU A 91 -5.77 -5.02 -1.01
CA GLU A 91 -4.94 -4.08 -0.25
C GLU A 91 -3.51 -3.98 -0.79
N VAL A 92 -2.89 -5.11 -1.17
CA VAL A 92 -1.55 -5.11 -1.82
C VAL A 92 -1.59 -4.29 -3.10
N LYS A 93 -2.60 -4.50 -3.96
CA LYS A 93 -2.79 -3.73 -5.20
C LYS A 93 -2.93 -2.23 -4.92
N LYS A 94 -3.72 -1.87 -3.90
CA LYS A 94 -3.89 -0.48 -3.48
C LYS A 94 -2.57 0.13 -3.00
N LYS A 95 -1.77 -0.61 -2.23
CA LYS A 95 -0.43 -0.17 -1.82
C LYS A 95 0.49 0.05 -3.02
N ALA A 96 0.44 -0.83 -4.02
CA ALA A 96 1.21 -0.67 -5.25
C ALA A 96 0.86 0.62 -5.98
N GLN A 97 -0.43 0.91 -6.12
CA GLN A 97 -0.90 2.14 -6.75
C GLN A 97 -0.51 3.40 -5.96
N ILE A 98 -0.60 3.36 -4.63
CA ILE A 98 -0.17 4.47 -3.77
C ILE A 98 1.35 4.68 -3.88
N HIS A 99 2.12 3.60 -3.95
CA HIS A 99 3.58 3.67 -4.12
C HIS A 99 3.94 4.36 -5.45
N GLU A 100 3.27 3.99 -6.54
CA GLU A 100 3.43 4.60 -7.86
C GLU A 100 3.09 6.10 -7.84
N GLN A 101 1.97 6.48 -7.20
CA GLN A 101 1.55 7.88 -7.05
C GLN A 101 2.58 8.69 -6.28
N ARG A 102 3.02 8.18 -5.12
CA ARG A 102 4.05 8.86 -4.30
C ARG A 102 5.36 9.00 -5.04
N PHE A 103 5.76 8.00 -5.82
CA PHE A 103 6.97 8.06 -6.62
C PHE A 103 6.85 9.14 -7.71
N THR A 104 5.69 9.23 -8.36
CA THR A 104 5.40 10.27 -9.35
C THR A 104 5.43 11.67 -8.73
N GLU A 105 4.79 11.86 -7.58
CA GLU A 105 4.81 13.11 -6.82
C GLU A 105 6.22 13.48 -6.36
N TYR A 106 7.01 12.51 -5.90
CA TYR A 106 8.40 12.73 -5.50
C TYR A 106 9.25 13.15 -6.70
N ARG A 107 9.14 12.46 -7.85
CA ARG A 107 9.86 12.83 -9.08
C ARG A 107 9.50 14.24 -9.54
N TYR A 108 8.21 14.58 -9.54
CA TYR A 108 7.77 15.93 -9.85
C TYR A 108 8.37 16.95 -8.87
N THR A 109 8.37 16.63 -7.58
CA THR A 109 8.95 17.46 -6.53
C THR A 109 10.45 17.68 -6.74
N VAL A 110 11.22 16.62 -7.02
CA VAL A 110 12.66 16.70 -7.29
C VAL A 110 12.93 17.58 -8.52
N ILE A 111 12.21 17.36 -9.62
CA ILE A 111 12.37 18.18 -10.83
C ILE A 111 12.04 19.64 -10.56
N ARG A 112 10.93 19.91 -9.86
CA ARG A 112 10.46 21.27 -9.60
C ARG A 112 11.39 22.00 -8.64
N LEU A 113 11.72 21.40 -7.49
CA LEU A 113 12.62 21.98 -6.50
C LEU A 113 14.06 22.10 -7.02
N GLY A 114 14.51 21.16 -7.86
CA GLY A 114 15.82 21.18 -8.51
C GLY A 114 16.01 22.39 -9.43
N ARG A 115 14.96 22.85 -10.11
CA ARG A 115 15.00 24.12 -10.88
C ARG A 115 15.32 25.35 -10.02
N TYR A 116 15.11 25.24 -8.71
CA TYR A 116 15.40 26.28 -7.72
C TYR A 116 16.66 25.98 -6.89
N GLY A 117 17.50 25.04 -7.32
CA GLY A 117 18.80 24.73 -6.70
C GLY A 117 18.73 23.88 -5.43
N ILE A 118 17.58 23.25 -5.14
CA ILE A 118 17.45 22.34 -4.01
C ILE A 118 17.87 20.94 -4.48
N SER A 119 18.92 20.39 -3.88
CA SER A 119 19.45 19.07 -4.24
C SER A 119 18.50 17.94 -3.82
N GLU A 120 18.54 16.82 -4.56
CA GLU A 120 17.75 15.64 -4.23
C GLU A 120 18.04 15.11 -2.82
N GLU A 121 19.30 15.14 -2.39
CA GLU A 121 19.70 14.72 -1.04
C GLU A 121 19.02 15.57 0.04
N LYS A 122 18.94 16.89 -0.19
CA LYS A 122 18.25 17.81 0.71
C LYS A 122 16.74 17.57 0.73
N ILE A 123 16.14 17.19 -0.41
CA ILE A 123 14.72 16.82 -0.51
C ILE A 123 14.45 15.52 0.23
N ARG A 124 15.34 14.54 0.10
CA ARG A 124 15.20 13.23 0.74
C ARG A 124 15.27 13.30 2.27
N LEU A 125 16.06 14.24 2.80
CA LEU A 125 16.20 14.48 4.23
C LEU A 125 15.14 15.44 4.80
N ALA A 126 14.39 16.12 3.93
CA ALA A 126 13.41 17.12 4.36
C ALA A 126 12.15 16.48 4.96
N SER A 127 11.63 17.10 6.01
CA SER A 127 10.32 16.76 6.54
C SER A 127 9.19 17.15 5.59
N ALA A 128 8.01 16.54 5.76
CA ALA A 128 6.83 16.89 4.99
C ALA A 128 6.45 18.38 5.11
N VAL A 129 6.71 18.99 6.28
CA VAL A 129 6.45 20.41 6.53
C VAL A 129 7.42 21.30 5.75
N GLU A 130 8.71 20.97 5.72
CA GLU A 130 9.72 21.71 4.96
C GLU A 130 9.47 21.62 3.46
N LEU A 131 9.18 20.42 2.94
CA LEU A 131 8.85 20.21 1.53
C LEU A 131 7.61 21.03 1.13
N ALA A 132 6.56 21.00 1.95
CA ALA A 132 5.37 21.81 1.70
C ALA A 132 5.68 23.31 1.71
N GLY A 133 6.53 23.77 2.63
CA GLY A 133 6.99 25.15 2.68
C GLY A 133 7.75 25.59 1.43
N TRP A 134 8.67 24.75 0.93
CA TRP A 134 9.42 25.03 -0.30
C TRP A 134 8.52 25.05 -1.53
N LEU A 135 7.62 24.08 -1.66
CA LEU A 135 6.66 24.02 -2.76
C LEU A 135 5.68 25.20 -2.74
N ASP A 136 5.23 25.63 -1.55
CA ASP A 136 4.38 26.81 -1.39
C ASP A 136 5.12 28.10 -1.78
N ALA A 137 6.38 28.26 -1.35
CA ALA A 137 7.22 29.40 -1.71
C ALA A 137 7.46 29.49 -3.23
N ILE A 138 7.70 28.36 -3.89
CA ILE A 138 7.84 28.30 -5.35
C ILE A 138 6.51 28.62 -6.04
N THR A 139 5.39 28.06 -5.56
CA THR A 139 4.06 28.35 -6.13
C THR A 139 3.70 29.83 -6.01
N ARG A 140 4.02 30.49 -4.89
CA ARG A 140 3.88 31.96 -4.74
C ARG A 140 4.63 32.73 -5.82
N ARG A 141 5.83 32.26 -6.17
CA ARG A 141 6.71 32.91 -7.13
C ARG A 141 6.29 32.66 -8.59
N GLU A 142 5.89 31.43 -8.91
CA GLU A 142 5.49 31.03 -10.28
C GLU A 142 4.08 31.54 -10.65
N ASN A 143 3.13 31.53 -9.71
CA ASN A 143 1.75 31.93 -9.97
C ASN A 143 1.09 32.61 -8.76
N PRO A 144 1.42 33.89 -8.49
CA PRO A 144 0.95 34.61 -7.31
C PRO A 144 -0.58 34.75 -7.25
N LYS A 145 -1.24 34.93 -8.41
CA LYS A 145 -2.70 35.09 -8.49
C LYS A 145 -3.46 33.81 -8.15
N ALA A 146 -2.99 32.65 -8.62
CA ALA A 146 -3.60 31.37 -8.27
C ALA A 146 -3.34 30.97 -6.82
N TRP A 147 -2.14 31.26 -6.31
CA TRP A 147 -1.78 31.01 -4.91
C TRP A 147 -2.68 31.79 -3.93
N GLN A 148 -2.93 33.07 -4.20
CA GLN A 148 -3.83 33.89 -3.38
C GLN A 148 -5.25 33.30 -3.33
N LYS A 149 -5.82 32.89 -4.46
CA LYS A 149 -7.16 32.28 -4.51
C LYS A 149 -7.25 30.99 -3.70
N ASN A 150 -6.28 30.09 -3.83
CA ASN A 150 -6.27 28.81 -3.11
C ASN A 150 -6.15 28.97 -1.59
N ARG A 151 -5.35 29.93 -1.13
CA ARG A 151 -5.22 30.22 0.31
C ARG A 151 -6.51 30.74 0.93
N THR A 152 -7.23 31.60 0.20
CA THR A 152 -8.53 32.13 0.63
C THR A 152 -9.56 31.00 0.78
N VAL A 153 -9.60 30.04 -0.14
CA VAL A 153 -10.49 28.87 -0.06
C VAL A 153 -10.15 27.96 1.12
N ILE A 154 -8.87 27.72 1.40
CA ILE A 154 -8.44 26.90 2.54
C ILE A 154 -8.76 27.59 3.88
N SER A 155 -8.62 28.92 3.97
CA SER A 155 -9.01 29.67 5.18
C SER A 155 -10.53 29.66 5.43
N LEU A 156 -11.34 29.55 4.38
CA LEU A 156 -12.81 29.48 4.47
C LEU A 156 -13.33 28.08 4.84
N ARG A 157 -12.56 27.02 4.59
CA ARG A 157 -12.92 25.62 4.93
C ARG A 157 -12.52 25.17 6.33
N ARG A 158 -11.75 25.97 7.10
CA ARG A 158 -11.47 25.64 8.51
C ARG A 158 -12.75 25.87 9.33
N PRO A 159 -13.31 24.85 10.00
CA PRO A 159 -14.46 25.06 10.87
C PRO A 159 -14.05 26.06 11.95
N ARG A 160 -14.92 27.05 12.16
CA ARG A 160 -14.76 28.18 13.09
C ARG A 160 -14.88 27.68 14.54
N ASN A 161 -14.00 26.77 14.95
CA ASN A 161 -14.03 26.15 16.27
C ASN A 161 -13.28 27.02 17.29
N ARG A 162 -13.82 28.22 17.55
CA ARG A 162 -13.50 29.05 18.72
C ARG A 162 -14.70 29.94 19.03
N ALA A 163 -15.59 29.47 19.91
CA ALA A 163 -16.34 30.28 20.88
C ALA A 163 -17.43 29.46 21.59
N ARG A 164 -17.07 28.45 22.41
CA ARG A 164 -17.92 27.95 23.51
C ARG A 164 -17.05 27.38 24.63
N SER A 165 -16.34 28.26 25.33
CA SER A 165 -15.77 27.94 26.66
C SER A 165 -15.77 29.20 27.53
N ALA A 166 -16.96 29.76 27.75
CA ALA A 166 -17.16 30.83 28.73
C ALA A 166 -18.66 30.93 29.07
N ALA A 167 -19.20 29.93 29.76
CA ALA A 167 -20.44 30.04 30.54
C ALA A 167 -20.67 28.75 31.35
N SER A 168 -19.94 28.60 32.44
CA SER A 168 -20.41 27.85 33.61
C SER A 168 -19.66 28.37 34.84
N ARG A 169 -20.23 29.39 35.46
CA ARG A 169 -20.09 29.69 36.88
C ARG A 169 -21.49 29.65 37.47
#